data_AF-A0A948YGR6-F1
#
_entry.id   AF-A0A948YGR6-F1
#
_cell.length_a   1.000
_cell.length_b   1.000
_cell.length_c   1.000
_cell.angle_alpha   90.00
_cell.angle_beta   90.00
_cell.angle_gamma   90.00
#
_symmetry.space_group_name_H-M   'P 1'
#
loop_
_entity.id
_entity.type
_entity.pdbx_description
1 polymer ?
#
loop_
_entity_poly.entity_id
_entity_poly.type
_entity_poly.pdbx_seq_one_letter_code
_entity_poly.pdbx_strand_id
1 'polypeptide(L)'
;ERIIKLEKKNRMIFIEFARNNYLQALKNFTPEVLEKSLILYIFAPYQVCYERNIKRFQEKKGEDLDSHIVPPDLMEFYYKEDDFEKLLLESEERLTRASPAPLIVIDSRKTGKAELGPEVEKTAKALEKRMKERG
;
A
#
# COMPACT_ATOMS: atom_id res chain seq x y z
N GLU A 1 7.49 -17.41 5.00
CA GLU A 1 8.82 -18.07 4.93
C GLU A 1 9.88 -17.32 4.12
N ARG A 2 9.63 -16.89 2.87
CA ARG A 2 10.66 -16.21 2.04
C ARG A 2 11.23 -14.93 2.67
N ILE A 3 10.39 -14.12 3.33
CA ILE A 3 10.78 -12.83 3.93
C ILE A 3 11.77 -13.04 5.09
N ILE A 4 11.52 -14.03 5.95
CA ILE A 4 12.39 -14.36 7.09
C ILE A 4 13.80 -14.69 6.60
N LYS A 5 13.92 -15.43 5.49
CA LYS A 5 15.23 -15.76 4.88
C LYS A 5 15.98 -14.55 4.31
N LEU A 6 15.27 -13.46 4.00
CA LEU A 6 15.85 -12.22 3.47
C LEU A 6 16.20 -11.21 4.58
N GLU A 7 15.78 -11.48 5.83
CA GLU A 7 16.01 -10.62 6.98
C GLU A 7 17.51 -10.49 7.26
N LYS A 8 17.98 -9.25 7.35
CA LYS A 8 19.36 -8.90 7.70
C LYS A 8 19.34 -7.67 8.60
N LYS A 9 20.35 -7.53 9.46
CA LYS A 9 20.50 -6.35 10.32
C LYS A 9 20.52 -5.07 9.46
N ASN A 10 19.79 -4.04 9.92
CA ASN A 10 19.66 -2.74 9.25
C ASN A 10 19.10 -2.78 7.82
N ARG A 11 18.35 -3.83 7.46
CA ARG A 11 17.69 -3.93 6.16
C ARG A 11 16.19 -3.72 6.28
N MET A 12 15.64 -2.89 5.39
CA MET A 12 14.21 -2.77 5.16
C MET A 12 13.81 -3.56 3.92
N ILE A 13 12.67 -4.23 3.98
CA ILE A 13 12.09 -4.95 2.84
C ILE A 13 10.78 -4.23 2.51
N PHE A 14 10.69 -3.73 1.28
CA PHE A 14 9.44 -3.20 0.73
C PHE A 14 8.72 -4.30 -0.02
N ILE A 15 7.42 -4.43 0.24
CA ILE A 15 6.55 -5.39 -0.43
C ILE A 15 5.36 -4.59 -0.96
N GLU A 16 5.29 -4.47 -2.27
CA GLU A 16 4.19 -3.80 -2.96
C GLU A 16 3.29 -4.83 -3.62
N PHE A 17 1.99 -4.73 -3.38
CA PHE A 17 0.99 -5.56 -4.03
C PHE A 17 -0.41 -4.91 -3.96
N ALA A 18 -1.26 -5.23 -4.94
CA ALA A 18 -2.67 -4.83 -4.96
C ALA A 18 -3.59 -6.06 -4.86
N ARG A 19 -4.63 -5.99 -4.04
CA ARG A 19 -5.66 -7.03 -3.89
C ARG A 19 -7.01 -6.39 -3.56
N ASN A 20 -8.09 -7.07 -3.92
CA ASN A 20 -9.46 -6.71 -3.51
C ASN A 20 -9.86 -7.30 -2.14
N ASN A 21 -8.98 -8.10 -1.51
CA ASN A 21 -9.21 -8.72 -0.20
C ASN A 21 -7.89 -8.77 0.59
N TYR A 22 -7.51 -7.62 1.16
CA TYR A 22 -6.28 -7.47 1.93
C TYR A 22 -6.32 -8.26 3.23
N LEU A 23 -7.47 -8.39 3.91
CA LEU A 23 -7.58 -9.17 5.14
C LEU A 23 -7.23 -10.64 4.89
N GLN A 24 -7.66 -11.21 3.77
CA GLN A 24 -7.28 -12.55 3.39
C GLN A 24 -5.83 -12.62 2.89
N ALA A 25 -5.38 -11.64 2.10
CA ALA A 25 -4.01 -11.62 1.58
C ALA A 25 -2.97 -11.55 2.72
N LEU A 26 -3.23 -10.78 3.76
CA LEU A 26 -2.34 -10.58 4.91
C LEU A 26 -2.20 -11.83 5.78
N LYS A 27 -3.15 -12.78 5.72
CA LYS A 27 -3.02 -14.09 6.40
C LYS A 27 -1.90 -14.97 5.83
N ASN A 28 -1.38 -14.65 4.64
CA ASN A 28 -0.24 -15.35 4.07
C ASN A 28 1.10 -14.95 4.72
N PHE A 29 1.10 -13.91 5.56
CA PHE A 29 2.27 -13.51 6.33
C PHE A 29 2.22 -14.15 7.72
N THR A 30 3.37 -14.60 8.21
CA THR A 30 3.46 -15.16 9.56
C THR A 30 3.30 -14.05 10.61
N PRO A 31 2.79 -14.36 11.81
CA PRO A 31 2.68 -13.38 12.89
C PRO A 31 3.99 -12.63 13.17
N GLU A 32 5.13 -13.34 13.14
CA GLU A 32 6.46 -12.74 13.30
C GLU A 32 6.76 -11.65 12.26
N VAL A 33 6.36 -11.86 11.00
CA VAL A 33 6.57 -10.85 9.95
C VAL A 33 5.65 -9.66 10.20
N LEU A 34 4.37 -9.90 10.52
CA LEU A 34 3.39 -8.85 10.74
C LEU A 34 3.72 -7.99 11.97
N GLU A 35 4.19 -8.60 13.06
CA GLU A 35 4.66 -7.90 14.25
C GLU A 35 5.82 -6.95 13.93
N LYS A 36 6.67 -7.27 12.95
CA LYS A 36 7.79 -6.42 12.53
C LYS A 36 7.43 -5.44 11.42
N SER A 37 6.19 -5.47 10.91
CA SER A 37 5.77 -4.74 9.72
C SER A 37 5.08 -3.41 10.03
N LEU A 38 5.04 -2.54 9.02
CA LEU A 38 4.19 -1.36 8.93
C LEU A 38 3.42 -1.48 7.62
N ILE A 39 2.09 -1.37 7.67
CA ILE A 39 1.24 -1.39 6.48
C ILE A 39 1.02 0.05 6.02
N LEU A 40 1.27 0.30 4.74
CA LEU A 40 0.96 1.54 4.07
C LEU A 40 -0.19 1.28 3.10
N TYR A 41 -1.36 1.85 3.40
CA TYR A 41 -2.51 1.76 2.52
C TYR A 41 -2.63 3.05 1.70
N ILE A 42 -2.30 2.97 0.42
CA ILE A 42 -2.34 4.12 -0.49
C ILE A 42 -3.74 4.18 -1.11
N PHE A 43 -4.57 5.08 -0.58
CA PHE A 43 -5.95 5.22 -1.00
C PHE A 43 -6.09 6.23 -2.15
N ALA A 44 -6.85 5.86 -3.17
CA ALA A 44 -7.47 6.80 -4.11
C ALA A 44 -8.74 6.15 -4.67
N PRO A 45 -9.82 6.91 -4.95
CA PRO A 45 -11.01 6.38 -5.58
C PRO A 45 -10.70 5.69 -6.91
N TYR A 46 -11.44 4.63 -7.22
CA TYR A 46 -11.28 3.86 -8.46
C TYR A 46 -11.14 4.74 -9.71
N GLN A 47 -12.00 5.75 -9.85
CA GLN A 47 -12.00 6.65 -11.01
C GLN A 47 -10.65 7.39 -11.17
N VAL A 48 -10.06 7.84 -10.05
CA VAL A 48 -8.74 8.50 -10.05
C VAL A 48 -7.64 7.50 -10.44
N CYS A 49 -7.70 6.27 -9.93
CA CYS A 49 -6.77 5.20 -10.29
C CYS A 49 -6.86 4.86 -11.78
N TYR A 50 -8.08 4.74 -12.31
CA TYR A 50 -8.36 4.45 -13.71
C TYR A 50 -7.83 5.54 -14.64
N GLU A 51 -8.16 6.81 -14.38
CA GLU A 51 -7.66 7.95 -15.16
C GLU A 51 -6.14 8.01 -15.17
N ARG A 52 -5.49 7.76 -14.02
CA ARG A 52 -4.02 7.70 -13.93
C ARG A 52 -3.43 6.53 -14.70
N ASN A 53 -4.10 5.38 -14.77
CA ASN A 53 -3.64 4.21 -15.55
C ASN A 53 -3.71 4.53 -17.05
N ILE A 54 -4.83 5.08 -17.52
CA ILE A 54 -4.99 5.50 -18.92
C ILE A 54 -3.99 6.58 -19.31
N LYS A 55 -3.82 7.61 -18.47
CA LYS A 55 -2.87 8.69 -18.70
C LYS A 55 -1.43 8.18 -18.82
N ARG A 56 -0.99 7.30 -17.91
CA ARG A 56 0.35 6.69 -17.95
C ARG A 56 0.59 5.92 -19.25
N PHE A 57 -0.39 5.16 -19.71
CA PHE A 57 -0.30 4.41 -20.96
C PHE A 57 -0.18 5.34 -22.17
N GLN A 58 -1.00 6.41 -22.22
CA GLN A 58 -0.99 7.38 -23.31
C GLN A 58 0.31 8.19 -23.38
N GLU A 59 0.86 8.59 -22.22
CA GLU A 59 2.06 9.44 -22.14
C GLU A 59 3.36 8.66 -22.39
N LYS A 60 3.46 7.41 -21.92
CA LYS A 60 4.71 6.64 -21.98
C LYS A 60 4.88 5.77 -23.24
N LYS A 61 3.87 5.69 -24.12
CA LYS A 61 3.88 4.87 -25.35
C LYS A 61 4.42 3.43 -25.20
N GLY A 62 4.38 2.86 -23.99
CA GLY A 62 4.89 1.51 -23.71
C GLY A 62 6.43 1.37 -23.65
N GLU A 63 7.20 2.45 -23.48
CA GLU A 63 8.67 2.40 -23.51
C GLU A 63 9.35 2.07 -22.16
N ASP A 64 8.58 1.90 -21.08
CA ASP A 64 9.09 1.69 -19.71
C ASP A 64 8.63 0.34 -19.11
N LEU A 65 9.49 -0.33 -18.34
CA LEU A 65 9.19 -1.62 -17.69
C LEU A 65 7.98 -1.54 -16.74
N ASP A 66 7.71 -0.37 -16.17
CA ASP A 66 6.53 -0.08 -15.34
C ASP A 66 5.36 0.54 -16.12
N SER A 67 5.44 0.62 -17.45
CA SER A 67 4.38 1.18 -18.31
C SER A 67 3.40 0.13 -18.86
N HIS A 68 3.39 -1.06 -18.28
CA HIS A 68 2.35 -2.05 -18.53
C HIS A 68 1.01 -1.46 -18.09
N ILE A 69 0.14 -1.16 -19.07
CA ILE A 69 -1.24 -0.83 -18.79
C ILE A 69 -1.87 -2.01 -18.06
N VAL A 70 -2.53 -1.73 -16.94
CA VAL A 70 -3.44 -2.73 -16.36
C VAL A 70 -4.70 -2.71 -17.23
N PRO A 71 -5.06 -3.83 -17.89
CA PRO A 71 -6.28 -3.94 -18.68
C PRO A 71 -7.51 -3.50 -17.86
N PRO A 72 -8.52 -2.87 -18.49
CA PRO A 72 -9.71 -2.35 -17.77
C PRO A 72 -10.42 -3.40 -16.91
N ASP A 73 -10.50 -4.64 -17.37
CA ASP A 73 -11.08 -5.78 -16.63
C ASP A 73 -10.28 -6.12 -15.37
N LEU A 74 -8.94 -6.08 -15.44
CA LEU A 74 -8.08 -6.27 -14.26
C LEU A 74 -8.13 -5.05 -13.31
N MET A 75 -8.26 -3.83 -13.86
CA MET A 75 -8.49 -2.63 -13.06
C MET A 75 -9.79 -2.76 -12.28
N GLU A 76 -10.88 -3.15 -12.94
CA GLU A 76 -12.17 -3.34 -12.31
C GLU A 76 -12.12 -4.46 -11.25
N PHE A 77 -11.48 -5.59 -11.55
CA PHE A 77 -11.44 -6.72 -10.62
C PHE A 77 -10.63 -6.44 -9.34
N TYR A 78 -9.49 -5.76 -9.45
CA TYR A 78 -8.57 -5.56 -8.33
C TYR A 78 -8.70 -4.22 -7.62
N TYR A 79 -9.18 -3.16 -8.29
CA TYR A 79 -9.09 -1.79 -7.79
C TYR A 79 -10.44 -1.08 -7.63
N LYS A 80 -11.55 -1.70 -8.07
CA LYS A 80 -12.89 -1.08 -7.95
C LYS A 80 -13.47 -1.19 -6.55
N GLU A 81 -13.25 -2.32 -5.91
CA GLU A 81 -13.70 -2.57 -4.55
C GLU A 81 -12.66 -3.40 -3.81
N ASP A 82 -12.26 -2.93 -2.63
CA ASP A 82 -11.48 -3.73 -1.69
C ASP A 82 -12.02 -3.62 -0.26
N ASP A 83 -11.65 -4.58 0.58
CA ASP A 83 -12.11 -4.66 1.97
C ASP A 83 -11.52 -3.57 2.87
N PHE A 84 -10.35 -3.02 2.54
CA PHE A 84 -9.75 -1.92 3.27
C PHE A 84 -10.48 -0.60 2.96
N GLU A 85 -10.82 -0.32 1.71
CA GLU A 85 -11.65 0.82 1.32
C GLU A 85 -13.02 0.76 2.01
N LYS A 86 -13.68 -0.40 2.01
CA LYS A 86 -14.98 -0.58 2.70
C LYS A 86 -14.88 -0.21 4.18
N LEU A 87 -13.84 -0.68 4.88
CA LEU A 87 -13.60 -0.34 6.28
C LEU A 87 -13.21 1.13 6.48
N LEU A 88 -12.40 1.70 5.58
CA LEU A 88 -12.00 3.11 5.63
C LEU A 88 -13.20 4.05 5.51
N LEU A 89 -14.14 3.72 4.62
CA LEU A 89 -15.38 4.48 4.41
C LEU A 89 -16.32 4.40 5.61
N GLU A 90 -16.26 3.31 6.40
CA GLU A 90 -16.94 3.26 7.71
C GLU A 90 -16.24 4.14 8.75
N SER A 91 -14.94 3.92 8.97
CA SER A 91 -14.03 4.82 9.69
C SER A 91 -12.57 4.35 9.65
N GLU A 92 -11.62 5.28 9.76
CA GLU A 92 -10.19 4.94 9.87
C GLU A 92 -9.89 4.06 11.11
N GLU A 93 -10.65 4.22 12.19
CA GLU A 93 -10.54 3.39 13.40
C GLU A 93 -10.97 1.94 13.14
N ARG A 94 -12.02 1.73 12.35
CA ARG A 94 -12.47 0.38 11.93
C ARG A 94 -11.39 -0.33 11.12
N LEU A 95 -10.82 0.37 10.13
CA LEU A 95 -9.71 -0.16 9.34
C LEU A 95 -8.49 -0.50 10.22
N THR A 96 -8.10 0.43 11.10
CA THR A 96 -6.93 0.25 11.96
C THR A 96 -7.09 -0.94 12.90
N ARG A 97 -8.29 -1.18 13.46
CA ARG A 97 -8.57 -2.35 14.29
C ARG A 97 -8.57 -3.67 13.53
N ALA A 98 -8.99 -3.66 12.26
CA ALA A 98 -9.02 -4.87 11.44
C ALA A 98 -7.63 -5.25 10.90
N SER A 99 -6.72 -4.27 10.80
CA SER A 99 -5.36 -4.48 10.32
C SER A 99 -4.53 -5.33 11.30
N PRO A 100 -3.82 -6.37 10.82
CA PRO A 100 -3.01 -7.24 11.68
C PRO A 100 -1.65 -6.63 12.07
N ALA A 101 -1.32 -5.45 11.55
CA ALA A 101 -0.12 -4.68 11.88
C ALA A 101 -0.47 -3.18 11.90
N PRO A 102 0.38 -2.32 12.50
CA PRO A 102 0.19 -0.87 12.43
C PRO A 102 -0.01 -0.41 10.98
N LEU A 103 -1.01 0.43 10.77
CA LEU A 103 -1.44 0.86 9.45
C LEU A 103 -1.42 2.39 9.37
N ILE A 104 -0.91 2.90 8.24
CA ILE A 104 -1.00 4.31 7.86
C ILE A 104 -1.75 4.38 6.54
N VAL A 105 -2.82 5.18 6.51
CA VAL A 105 -3.50 5.53 5.28
C VAL A 105 -2.80 6.74 4.66
N ILE A 106 -2.45 6.62 3.38
CA ILE A 106 -1.96 7.74 2.56
C ILE A 106 -3.05 8.08 1.58
N ASP A 107 -3.68 9.24 1.75
CA ASP A 107 -4.65 9.76 0.81
C ASP A 107 -3.95 10.31 -0.43
N SER A 108 -3.95 9.50 -1.50
CA SER A 108 -3.33 9.83 -2.76
C SER A 108 -4.29 10.45 -3.77
N ARG A 109 -5.47 10.96 -3.36
CA ARG A 109 -6.37 11.73 -4.25
C ARG A 109 -5.65 12.92 -4.85
N LYS A 110 -4.83 13.60 -4.05
CA LYS A 110 -3.94 14.68 -4.50
C LYS A 110 -2.55 14.11 -4.79
N THR A 111 -1.92 14.63 -5.83
CA THR A 111 -0.56 14.26 -6.23
C THR A 111 0.35 15.45 -6.13
N GLY A 112 1.57 15.24 -5.64
CA GLY A 112 2.58 16.29 -5.60
C GLY A 112 3.41 16.19 -4.34
N LYS A 113 4.62 16.78 -4.40
CA LYS A 113 5.55 16.76 -3.28
C LYS A 113 5.02 17.54 -2.06
N ALA A 114 4.23 18.60 -2.30
CA ALA A 114 3.68 19.42 -1.23
C ALA A 114 2.59 18.66 -0.44
N GLU A 115 1.78 17.86 -1.13
CA GLU A 115 0.65 17.12 -0.56
C GLU A 115 1.10 15.79 0.04
N LEU A 116 2.02 15.08 -0.62
CA LEU A 116 2.52 13.79 -0.13
C LEU A 116 3.68 13.93 0.86
N GLY A 117 4.38 15.06 0.89
CA GLY A 117 5.52 15.30 1.77
C GLY A 117 5.22 15.02 3.25
N PRO A 118 4.14 15.57 3.82
CA PRO A 118 3.76 15.30 5.21
C PRO A 118 3.45 13.81 5.49
N GLU A 119 2.78 13.12 4.57
CA GLU A 119 2.46 11.68 4.72
C GLU A 119 3.71 10.80 4.64
N VAL A 120 4.65 11.17 3.77
CA VAL A 120 5.97 10.52 3.67
C VAL A 120 6.78 10.75 4.95
N GLU A 121 6.78 11.97 5.50
CA GLU A 121 7.48 12.28 6.75
C GLU A 121 6.88 11.53 7.95
N LYS A 122 5.54 11.47 8.04
CA LYS A 122 4.81 10.67 9.03
C LYS A 122 5.21 9.20 8.95
N THR A 123 5.25 8.66 7.72
CA THR A 123 5.68 7.27 7.46
C THR A 123 7.13 7.03 7.88
N ALA A 124 8.04 7.94 7.53
CA ALA A 124 9.45 7.84 7.90
C ALA A 124 9.64 7.84 9.42
N LYS A 125 8.96 8.75 10.14
CA LYS A 125 9.00 8.80 11.61
C LYS A 125 8.46 7.52 12.25
N ALA A 126 7.38 6.96 11.71
CA ALA A 126 6.82 5.70 12.19
C ALA A 126 7.81 4.53 11.99
N LEU A 127 8.46 4.47 10.83
CA LEU A 127 9.50 3.49 10.54
C LEU A 127 10.70 3.62 11.47
N GLU A 128 11.21 4.83 11.68
CA GLU A 128 12.32 5.09 12.60
C GLU A 128 12.01 4.66 14.03
N LYS A 129 10.81 4.98 14.52
CA LYS A 129 10.36 4.55 15.86
C LYS A 129 10.39 3.02 15.98
N ARG A 130 9.85 2.30 15.00
CA ARG A 130 9.85 0.83 14.99
C ARG A 130 11.25 0.25 14.86
N MET A 131 12.13 0.87 14.09
CA MET A 131 13.52 0.43 13.98
C MET A 131 14.27 0.56 15.31
N LYS A 132 13.99 1.60 16.10
CA LYS A 132 14.56 1.80 17.44
C LYS A 132 14.00 0.82 18.47
N GLU A 133 12.70 0.52 18.42
CA GLU A 133 12.06 -0.47 19.32
C GLU A 133 12.57 -1.91 19.09
N ARG A 134 13.19 -2.18 17.94
CA ARG A 134 13.74 -3.49 17.56
C ARG A 134 15.24 -3.66 17.86
N GLY A 135 15.95 -2.58 18.21
CA GLY A 135 17.40 -2.57 18.47
C GLY A 135 17.71 -2.72 19.94
#